data_AF-A0A8C8ZQZ7-F1
#
_entry.id   AF-A0A8C8ZQZ7-F1
#
_cell.length_a   1.000
_cell.length_b   1.000
_cell.length_c   1.000
_cell.angle_alpha   90.00
_cell.angle_beta   90.00
_cell.angle_gamma   90.00
#
_symmetry.space_group_name_H-M   'P 1'
#
loop_
_entity.id
_entity.type
_entity.pdbx_description
1 polymer ?
#
loop_
_entity_poly.entity_id
_entity_poly.type
_entity_poly.pdbx_seq_one_letter_code
_entity_poly.pdbx_strand_id
1 'polypeptide(L)'
;MAVKSLASRLKGSRRFLSGFVAGAVVGAAGAGLTAMQFFRNQSAGAALAVSEPAGDADRKHCKFKPDPNIPPIFSAFNEDYVGSGWSRGHMAPAGNNKFSSKAMAETFYLSNIVPQDFDNNSGYWNRMEMYCRELTERFEDVWVVSGPLTLPQTTNDGKKTVSYQVIGDDNVAVPSHLYKVILARRSPVSTEPLALGAFVVPNEAIGFQPQLTEFQVSLQDLEKLSGLVFFPHLDRTSDIRNICSVDTCKLLDFQEFTLYLSTRKIEGARSVLRLEKVMENLKNAGIEPDDYFMSRYEKKLEELKAKEQSGIQTKKPS
;
A
#
# COMPACT_ATOMS: atom_id res chain seq x y z
N MET A 1 10.50 -17.32 -30.70
CA MET A 1 11.67 -16.41 -30.65
C MET A 1 11.12 -15.00 -30.45
N ALA A 2 11.28 -14.26 -29.35
CA ALA A 2 12.23 -14.31 -28.26
C ALA A 2 11.51 -14.06 -26.91
N VAL A 3 11.42 -15.08 -26.06
CA VAL A 3 11.16 -14.90 -24.62
C VAL A 3 12.50 -14.57 -23.99
N LYS A 4 12.92 -13.30 -24.08
CA LYS A 4 14.02 -12.82 -23.25
C LYS A 4 13.43 -12.51 -21.88
N SER A 5 13.51 -13.50 -21.00
CA SER A 5 13.22 -13.39 -19.58
C SER A 5 13.80 -12.11 -19.00
N LEU A 6 12.92 -11.32 -18.38
CA LEU A 6 13.21 -10.11 -17.61
C LEU A 6 14.20 -10.38 -16.45
N ALA A 7 14.45 -11.66 -16.12
CA ALA A 7 15.46 -12.09 -15.16
C ALA A 7 16.92 -11.87 -15.59
N SER A 8 17.19 -11.53 -16.86
CA SER A 8 18.57 -11.38 -17.37
C SER A 8 19.25 -10.05 -17.04
N ARG A 9 18.58 -9.09 -16.40
CA ARG A 9 19.16 -7.77 -16.05
C ARG A 9 19.77 -7.66 -14.65
N LEU A 10 19.82 -8.74 -13.86
CA LEU A 10 20.39 -8.72 -12.50
C LEU A 10 21.80 -9.31 -12.37
N LYS A 11 22.52 -9.52 -13.49
CA LYS A 11 23.93 -9.94 -13.42
C LYS A 11 24.87 -8.75 -13.23
N GLY A 12 25.33 -8.60 -11.99
CA GLY A 12 26.66 -8.05 -11.68
C GLY A 12 26.70 -6.58 -11.28
N SER A 13 26.43 -6.28 -10.01
CA SER A 13 27.14 -5.24 -9.24
C SER A 13 26.71 -5.28 -7.77
N ARG A 14 27.68 -5.33 -6.86
CA ARG A 14 27.49 -5.20 -5.40
C ARG A 14 27.09 -3.76 -5.02
N ARG A 15 25.91 -3.34 -5.45
CA ARG A 15 25.18 -2.17 -4.93
C ARG A 15 23.72 -2.60 -4.75
N PHE A 16 23.35 -2.86 -3.50
CA PHE A 16 21.97 -3.19 -3.12
C PHE A 16 21.07 -1.98 -3.38
N LEU A 17 20.42 -1.94 -4.55
CA LEU A 17 19.31 -1.05 -4.80
C LEU A 17 18.02 -1.71 -4.28
N SER A 18 17.33 -1.01 -3.38
CA SER A 18 15.90 -1.15 -3.15
C SER A 18 15.16 -0.79 -4.44
N GLY A 19 15.02 -1.77 -5.34
CA GLY A 19 14.33 -1.61 -6.62
C GLY A 19 12.89 -2.10 -6.53
N PHE A 20 11.96 -1.28 -7.01
CA PHE A 20 10.62 -1.73 -7.37
C PHE A 20 10.70 -2.41 -8.75
N VAL A 21 10.16 -3.63 -8.86
CA VAL A 21 10.00 -4.31 -10.15
C VAL A 21 8.51 -4.46 -10.39
N ALA A 22 7.96 -3.68 -11.31
CA ALA A 22 6.67 -3.94 -11.92
C ALA A 22 6.87 -4.95 -13.06
N GLY A 23 6.20 -6.09 -12.96
CA GLY A 23 6.14 -7.08 -14.04
C GLY A 23 4.73 -7.14 -14.60
N ALA A 24 4.57 -6.99 -15.92
CA ALA A 24 3.30 -7.29 -16.57
C ALA A 24 3.09 -8.80 -16.61
N VAL A 25 1.98 -9.26 -16.02
CA VAL A 25 1.58 -10.67 -16.08
C VAL A 25 0.37 -10.73 -17.01
N VAL A 26 0.59 -11.32 -18.19
CA VAL A 26 -0.49 -11.63 -19.13
C VAL A 26 -1.03 -13.01 -18.76
N GLY A 27 -2.01 -13.04 -17.87
CA GLY A 27 -2.87 -14.20 -17.62
C GLY A 27 -4.21 -14.02 -18.33
N ALA A 28 -4.89 -15.13 -18.67
CA ALA A 28 -6.05 -15.19 -19.57
C ALA A 28 -7.33 -14.42 -19.15
N ALA A 29 -7.27 -13.47 -18.22
CA ALA A 29 -8.44 -12.68 -17.78
C ALA A 29 -8.12 -11.22 -17.35
N GLY A 30 -7.05 -10.61 -17.88
CA GLY A 30 -6.79 -9.17 -17.71
C GLY A 30 -5.33 -8.87 -17.47
N ALA A 31 -4.79 -7.89 -18.21
CA ALA A 31 -3.44 -7.40 -17.99
C ALA A 31 -3.39 -6.65 -16.65
N GLY A 32 -2.85 -7.30 -15.62
CA GLY A 32 -2.51 -6.67 -14.35
C GLY A 32 -0.99 -6.69 -14.17
N LEU A 33 -0.39 -5.54 -13.88
CA LEU A 33 1.00 -5.53 -13.43
C LEU A 33 1.06 -5.97 -11.97
N THR A 34 1.90 -6.96 -11.69
CA THR A 34 2.24 -7.37 -10.32
C THR A 34 3.39 -6.49 -9.84
N ALA A 35 3.22 -5.93 -8.65
CA ALA A 35 4.23 -5.16 -7.95
C ALA A 35 4.96 -6.05 -6.95
N MET A 36 6.29 -6.08 -7.02
CA MET A 36 7.13 -6.64 -5.96
C MET A 36 7.92 -5.53 -5.27
N GLN A 37 7.82 -5.49 -3.93
CA GLN A 37 8.52 -4.52 -3.09
C GLN A 37 9.35 -5.22 -2.02
N PHE A 38 10.53 -4.66 -1.77
CA PHE A 38 11.45 -5.11 -0.73
C PHE A 38 11.65 -4.03 0.33
N PHE A 39 11.61 -4.45 1.59
CA PHE A 39 11.83 -3.62 2.76
C PHE A 39 13.03 -4.16 3.53
N ARG A 40 13.89 -3.25 3.98
CA ARG A 40 14.96 -3.55 4.91
C ARG A 40 15.02 -2.48 5.98
N ASN A 41 14.97 -2.87 7.24
CA ASN A 41 15.13 -1.93 8.35
C ASN A 41 16.59 -1.41 8.35
N GLN A 42 16.77 -0.08 8.35
CA GLN A 42 18.09 0.57 8.41
C GLN A 42 18.44 1.13 9.79
N SER A 43 17.59 0.97 10.80
CA SER A 43 17.79 1.58 12.11
C SER A 43 17.16 0.75 13.24
N ALA A 44 18.01 0.15 14.08
CA ALA A 44 17.60 -0.41 15.36
C ALA A 44 17.46 0.73 16.39
N GLY A 45 16.23 1.03 16.81
CA GLY A 45 15.91 2.03 17.82
C GLY A 45 14.43 1.93 18.21
N ALA A 46 14.15 2.02 19.52
CA ALA A 46 12.94 1.51 20.18
C ALA A 46 11.62 2.30 19.98
N ALA A 47 10.53 1.53 20.12
CA ALA A 47 9.21 1.80 20.71
C ALA A 47 8.07 2.54 19.94
N LEU A 48 6.94 1.80 19.85
CA LEU A 48 5.52 2.22 19.98
C LEU A 48 4.99 3.35 19.08
N ALA A 49 5.22 3.23 17.78
CA ALA A 49 4.35 3.79 16.75
C ALA A 49 4.62 2.99 15.47
N VAL A 50 3.60 2.71 14.65
CA VAL A 50 3.80 2.13 13.31
C VAL A 50 4.89 2.94 12.61
N SER A 51 6.10 2.39 12.56
CA SER A 51 7.27 3.12 12.12
C SER A 51 7.11 3.43 10.63
N GLU A 52 6.83 4.69 10.31
CA GLU A 52 6.97 5.12 8.92
C GLU A 52 8.44 4.97 8.54
N PRO A 53 8.76 4.37 7.37
CA PRO A 53 10.13 4.30 6.91
C PRO A 53 10.76 5.69 6.96
N ALA A 54 12.00 5.78 7.46
CA ALA A 54 12.68 7.06 7.61
C ALA A 54 12.90 7.75 6.26
N GLY A 55 12.73 9.06 6.22
CA GLY A 55 13.08 9.93 5.08
C GLY A 55 12.06 11.03 4.78
N ASP A 56 12.50 12.04 4.03
CA ASP A 56 11.77 13.29 3.80
C ASP A 56 10.97 13.30 2.49
N ALA A 57 10.87 12.17 1.77
CA ALA A 57 10.05 12.14 0.56
C ALA A 57 8.57 12.40 0.89
N ASP A 58 7.96 13.37 0.21
CA ASP A 58 6.56 13.75 0.40
C ASP A 58 5.72 13.39 -0.82
N ARG A 59 4.72 12.54 -0.59
CA ARG A 59 3.75 12.11 -1.60
C ARG A 59 2.98 13.28 -2.23
N LYS A 60 2.85 14.42 -1.53
CA LYS A 60 2.19 15.63 -2.05
C LYS A 60 2.90 16.21 -3.27
N HIS A 61 4.18 15.92 -3.45
CA HIS A 61 4.98 16.35 -4.60
C HIS A 61 4.93 15.35 -5.77
N CYS A 62 4.33 14.17 -5.56
CA CYS A 62 4.19 13.15 -6.60
C CYS A 62 2.88 13.34 -7.37
N LYS A 63 2.89 12.98 -8.65
CA LYS A 63 1.71 13.04 -9.52
C LYS A 63 1.57 11.72 -10.27
N PHE A 64 0.34 11.23 -10.34
CA PHE A 64 0.03 10.09 -11.19
C PHE A 64 0.31 10.45 -12.65
N LYS A 65 1.02 9.57 -13.35
CA LYS A 65 1.32 9.73 -14.77
C LYS A 65 1.56 8.37 -15.44
N PRO A 66 1.35 8.26 -16.75
CA PRO A 66 1.79 7.10 -17.53
C PRO A 66 3.25 6.73 -17.25
N ASP A 67 3.54 5.43 -17.23
CA ASP A 67 4.92 4.96 -17.10
C ASP A 67 5.66 5.22 -18.41
N PRO A 68 6.76 6.01 -18.41
CA PRO A 68 7.50 6.32 -19.63
C PRO A 68 8.16 5.10 -20.30
N ASN A 69 8.22 3.95 -19.61
CA ASN A 69 8.78 2.70 -20.15
C ASN A 69 7.73 1.81 -20.83
N ILE A 70 6.44 2.13 -20.74
CA ILE A 70 5.36 1.39 -21.38
C ILE A 70 4.99 2.11 -22.69
N PRO A 71 4.93 1.40 -23.84
CA PRO A 71 4.44 1.99 -25.08
C PRO A 71 3.06 2.63 -24.87
N PRO A 72 2.81 3.87 -25.31
CA PRO A 72 1.57 4.58 -25.01
C PRO A 72 0.28 3.83 -25.36
N ILE A 73 0.27 3.05 -26.44
CA ILE A 73 -0.87 2.20 -26.86
C ILE A 73 -1.25 1.11 -25.84
N PHE A 74 -0.39 0.82 -24.87
CA PHE A 74 -0.61 -0.15 -23.79
C PHE A 74 -0.58 0.50 -22.41
N SER A 75 -0.49 1.83 -22.33
CA SER A 75 -0.49 2.55 -21.06
C SER A 75 -1.91 2.97 -20.71
N ALA A 76 -2.25 2.90 -19.43
CA ALA A 76 -3.35 3.68 -18.89
C ALA A 76 -2.96 5.16 -18.78
N PHE A 77 -3.97 6.02 -18.74
CA PHE A 77 -3.86 7.46 -18.55
C PHE A 77 -4.71 7.93 -17.37
N ASN A 78 -4.54 9.17 -16.92
CA ASN A 78 -5.29 9.65 -15.76
C ASN A 78 -6.78 9.80 -16.08
N GLU A 79 -7.08 10.09 -17.35
CA GLU A 79 -8.38 10.27 -17.95
C GLU A 79 -9.25 9.00 -17.80
N ASP A 80 -8.64 7.81 -17.80
CA ASP A 80 -9.37 6.55 -17.57
C ASP A 80 -9.91 6.43 -16.15
N TYR A 81 -9.20 7.02 -15.18
CA TYR A 81 -9.55 6.91 -13.75
C TYR A 81 -10.42 8.08 -13.27
N VAL A 82 -10.14 9.30 -13.73
CA VAL A 82 -10.84 10.50 -13.26
C VAL A 82 -12.31 10.46 -13.68
N GLY A 83 -13.22 10.44 -12.71
CA GLY A 83 -14.66 10.35 -12.97
C GLY A 83 -15.18 8.93 -13.21
N SER A 84 -14.32 7.91 -13.18
CA SER A 84 -14.71 6.50 -13.38
C SER A 84 -15.52 5.87 -12.25
N GLY A 85 -15.53 6.51 -11.07
CA GLY A 85 -16.02 5.90 -9.82
C GLY A 85 -14.97 5.08 -9.06
N TRP A 86 -13.79 4.85 -9.65
CA TRP A 86 -12.68 4.12 -9.03
C TRP A 86 -11.51 5.03 -8.67
N SER A 87 -10.82 4.70 -7.58
CA SER A 87 -9.60 5.39 -7.18
C SER A 87 -8.36 4.78 -7.89
N ARG A 88 -7.25 5.52 -7.88
CA ARG A 88 -5.94 5.03 -8.32
C ARG A 88 -5.25 4.32 -7.14
N GLY A 89 -5.43 3.00 -7.06
CA GLY A 89 -4.91 2.13 -6.00
C GLY A 89 -3.46 1.72 -6.23
N HIS A 90 -2.58 1.98 -5.26
CA HIS A 90 -1.17 1.60 -5.36
C HIS A 90 -0.98 0.12 -4.98
N MET A 91 -0.18 -0.61 -5.77
CA MET A 91 0.23 -1.97 -5.39
C MET A 91 1.51 -1.94 -4.53
N ALA A 92 2.53 -1.18 -4.94
CA ALA A 92 3.60 -0.72 -4.07
C ALA A 92 3.28 0.70 -3.56
N PRO A 93 2.99 0.90 -2.26
CA PRO A 93 2.54 2.20 -1.79
C PRO A 93 3.68 3.20 -1.60
N ALA A 94 3.34 4.48 -1.78
CA ALA A 94 4.26 5.60 -1.60
C ALA A 94 4.88 5.62 -0.19
N GLY A 95 4.10 5.29 0.84
CA GLY A 95 4.54 5.32 2.25
C GLY A 95 5.74 4.41 2.55
N ASN A 96 6.01 3.43 1.68
CA ASN A 96 7.14 2.53 1.83
C ASN A 96 8.46 3.10 1.26
N ASN A 97 8.40 4.24 0.56
CA ASN A 97 9.51 4.81 -0.21
C ASN A 97 9.93 6.20 0.32
N LYS A 98 9.68 6.48 1.60
CA LYS A 98 10.05 7.73 2.28
C LYS A 98 11.55 8.07 2.17
N PHE A 99 12.39 7.05 2.08
CA PHE A 99 13.84 7.17 1.93
C PHE A 99 14.29 7.75 0.57
N SER A 100 13.42 7.80 -0.45
CA SER A 100 13.80 8.24 -1.80
C SER A 100 12.62 8.85 -2.55
N SER A 101 12.70 10.16 -2.81
CA SER A 101 11.70 10.87 -3.61
C SER A 101 11.55 10.29 -5.02
N LYS A 102 12.63 9.76 -5.60
CA LYS A 102 12.58 9.09 -6.90
C LYS A 102 11.78 7.79 -6.80
N ALA A 103 12.09 6.93 -5.84
CA ALA A 103 11.38 5.66 -5.67
C ALA A 103 9.90 5.91 -5.36
N MET A 104 9.60 6.92 -4.53
CA MET A 104 8.21 7.33 -4.27
C MET A 104 7.52 7.84 -5.53
N ALA A 105 8.17 8.69 -6.35
CA ALA A 105 7.56 9.19 -7.58
C ALA A 105 7.29 8.06 -8.60
N GLU A 106 8.13 7.04 -8.65
CA GLU A 106 7.93 5.86 -9.49
C GLU A 106 6.73 5.00 -9.03
N THR A 107 6.33 5.04 -7.74
CA THR A 107 5.09 4.37 -7.33
C THR A 107 3.82 5.05 -7.87
N PHE A 108 3.92 6.29 -8.35
CA PHE A 108 2.82 7.01 -8.99
C PHE A 108 2.75 6.76 -10.51
N TYR A 109 3.62 5.92 -11.07
CA TYR A 109 3.46 5.48 -12.45
C TYR A 109 2.23 4.57 -12.54
N LEU A 110 1.40 4.77 -13.57
CA LEU A 110 0.16 4.01 -13.74
C LEU A 110 0.39 2.51 -13.96
N SER A 111 1.63 2.10 -14.25
CA SER A 111 2.05 0.69 -14.24
C SER A 111 2.03 0.02 -12.86
N ASN A 112 1.95 0.79 -11.77
CA ASN A 112 1.81 0.31 -10.39
C ASN A 112 0.36 0.45 -9.87
N ILE A 113 -0.56 0.89 -10.71
CA ILE A 113 -1.89 1.35 -10.28
C ILE A 113 -2.98 0.43 -10.82
N VAL A 114 -3.96 0.14 -9.98
CA VAL A 114 -5.20 -0.55 -10.37
C VAL A 114 -6.42 0.31 -10.00
N PRO A 115 -7.54 0.19 -10.72
CA PRO A 115 -8.81 0.77 -10.27
C PRO A 115 -9.22 0.13 -8.94
N GLN A 116 -9.24 0.90 -7.86
CA GLN A 116 -9.51 0.38 -6.51
C GLN A 116 -10.67 1.14 -5.88
N ASP A 117 -11.54 0.41 -5.19
CA ASP A 117 -12.61 1.02 -4.40
C ASP A 117 -12.04 2.05 -3.41
N PHE A 118 -12.71 3.20 -3.25
CA PHE A 118 -12.19 4.32 -2.48
C PHE A 118 -12.06 3.98 -0.98
N ASP A 119 -13.04 3.25 -0.44
CA ASP A 119 -13.07 2.86 0.96
C ASP A 119 -12.11 1.70 1.23
N ASN A 120 -11.97 0.77 0.28
CA ASN A 120 -10.93 -0.26 0.32
C ASN A 120 -9.52 0.35 0.36
N ASN A 121 -9.22 1.23 -0.60
CA ASN A 121 -7.91 1.87 -0.75
C ASN A 121 -7.53 2.68 0.49
N SER A 122 -8.46 3.52 0.97
CA SER A 122 -8.20 4.40 2.13
C SER A 122 -8.39 3.71 3.49
N GLY A 123 -9.06 2.56 3.53
CA GLY A 123 -9.39 1.79 4.73
C GLY A 123 -8.61 0.49 4.87
N TYR A 124 -9.22 -0.64 4.52
CA TYR A 124 -8.68 -1.98 4.81
C TYR A 124 -7.33 -2.25 4.13
N TRP A 125 -7.18 -1.87 2.86
CA TRP A 125 -5.92 -2.04 2.13
C TRP A 125 -4.79 -1.21 2.75
N ASN A 126 -5.06 0.05 3.12
CA ASN A 126 -4.11 0.89 3.83
C ASN A 126 -3.72 0.29 5.19
N ARG A 127 -4.67 -0.31 5.94
CA ARG A 127 -4.36 -1.03 7.20
C ARG A 127 -3.44 -2.23 6.95
N MET A 128 -3.65 -3.00 5.88
CA MET A 128 -2.72 -4.07 5.47
C MET A 128 -1.33 -3.53 5.12
N GLU A 129 -1.24 -2.40 4.41
CA GLU A 129 0.02 -1.74 4.10
C GLU A 129 0.74 -1.23 5.35
N MET A 130 0.00 -0.73 6.34
CA MET A 130 0.53 -0.33 7.66
C MET A 130 1.11 -1.53 8.39
N TYR A 131 0.38 -2.65 8.43
CA TYR A 131 0.87 -3.90 9.01
C TYR A 131 2.18 -4.37 8.35
N CYS A 132 2.28 -4.27 7.02
CA CYS A 132 3.53 -4.61 6.31
C CYS A 132 4.72 -3.74 6.73
N ARG A 133 4.50 -2.46 7.05
CA ARG A 133 5.54 -1.57 7.58
C ARG A 133 5.89 -1.91 9.02
N GLU A 134 4.88 -2.16 9.84
CA GLU A 134 5.03 -2.54 11.25
C GLU A 134 5.86 -3.83 11.42
N LEU A 135 5.73 -4.79 10.48
CA LEU A 135 6.58 -5.99 10.46
C LEU A 135 8.08 -5.67 10.46
N THR A 136 8.51 -4.51 9.93
CA THR A 136 9.93 -4.12 9.90
C THR A 136 10.51 -3.79 11.28
N GLU A 137 9.66 -3.63 12.30
CA GLU A 137 10.07 -3.49 13.71
C GLU A 137 10.47 -4.84 14.32
N ARG A 138 10.02 -5.95 13.71
CA ARG A 138 10.19 -7.31 14.24
C ARG A 138 10.99 -8.23 13.30
N PHE A 139 11.10 -7.86 12.03
CA PHE A 139 11.81 -8.57 10.99
C PHE A 139 12.72 -7.59 10.24
N GLU A 140 14.01 -7.89 10.12
CA GLU A 140 14.95 -7.01 9.41
C GLU A 140 14.62 -6.88 7.92
N ASP A 141 14.11 -7.94 7.30
CA ASP A 141 13.76 -7.97 5.89
C ASP A 141 12.33 -8.45 5.68
N VAL A 142 11.55 -7.67 4.91
CA VAL A 142 10.19 -8.03 4.51
C VAL A 142 10.10 -7.89 2.98
N TRP A 143 9.52 -8.87 2.31
CA TRP A 143 9.20 -8.82 0.88
C TRP A 143 7.70 -8.91 0.72
N VAL A 144 7.16 -8.08 -0.16
CA VAL A 144 5.73 -8.03 -0.42
C VAL A 144 5.49 -8.08 -1.92
N VAL A 145 4.62 -8.98 -2.35
CA VAL A 145 4.09 -9.03 -3.72
C VAL A 145 2.61 -8.68 -3.68
N SER A 146 2.19 -7.71 -4.47
CA SER A 146 0.79 -7.29 -4.57
C SER A 146 0.30 -7.25 -6.01
N GLY A 147 -0.99 -7.51 -6.20
CA GLY A 147 -1.59 -7.41 -7.52
C GLY A 147 -3.11 -7.61 -7.54
N PRO A 148 -3.70 -7.41 -8.73
CA PRO A 148 -5.13 -7.61 -8.99
C PRO A 148 -5.50 -9.07 -9.27
N LEU A 149 -6.78 -9.39 -9.06
CA LEU A 149 -7.43 -10.65 -9.46
C LEU A 149 -8.84 -10.41 -10.02
N THR A 150 -9.19 -11.15 -11.07
CA THR A 150 -10.54 -11.23 -11.66
C THR A 150 -11.10 -12.63 -11.43
N LEU A 151 -11.70 -12.85 -10.25
CA LEU A 151 -12.15 -14.16 -9.80
C LEU A 151 -13.54 -14.52 -10.35
N PRO A 152 -13.82 -15.79 -10.66
CA PRO A 152 -15.11 -16.21 -11.15
C PRO A 152 -16.18 -16.15 -10.07
N GLN A 153 -17.40 -15.83 -10.47
CA GLN A 153 -18.61 -15.99 -9.65
C GLN A 153 -19.47 -17.11 -10.24
N THR A 154 -20.12 -17.89 -9.37
CA THR A 154 -21.08 -18.91 -9.80
C THR A 154 -22.43 -18.24 -10.02
N THR A 155 -22.90 -18.25 -11.25
CA THR A 155 -24.20 -17.68 -11.64
C THR A 155 -25.35 -18.65 -11.32
N ASN A 156 -26.59 -18.16 -11.38
CA ASN A 156 -27.79 -18.92 -11.00
C ASN A 156 -27.99 -20.23 -11.79
N ASP A 157 -27.41 -20.35 -13.00
CA ASP A 157 -27.46 -21.56 -13.82
C ASP A 157 -26.32 -22.57 -13.49
N GLY A 158 -25.51 -22.29 -12.47
CA GLY A 158 -24.38 -23.12 -12.03
C GLY A 158 -23.08 -22.89 -12.80
N LYS A 159 -23.07 -22.02 -13.83
CA LYS A 159 -21.83 -21.71 -14.56
C LYS A 159 -20.96 -20.74 -13.79
N LYS A 160 -19.65 -20.96 -13.85
CA LYS A 160 -18.62 -20.04 -13.33
C LYS A 160 -18.25 -19.04 -14.41
N THR A 161 -18.47 -17.77 -14.13
CA THR A 161 -18.21 -16.68 -15.07
C THR A 161 -17.31 -15.64 -14.42
N VAL A 162 -16.27 -15.21 -15.13
CA VAL A 162 -15.47 -14.04 -14.75
C VAL A 162 -16.09 -12.82 -15.41
N SER A 163 -16.48 -11.84 -14.60
CA SER A 163 -17.00 -10.55 -15.06
C SER A 163 -16.31 -9.44 -14.30
N TYR A 164 -15.84 -8.42 -15.01
CA TYR A 164 -15.21 -7.24 -14.45
C TYR A 164 -15.48 -6.03 -15.33
N GLN A 165 -15.52 -4.85 -14.72
CA GLN A 165 -15.65 -3.60 -15.45
C GLN A 165 -14.33 -3.24 -16.12
N VAL A 166 -14.40 -2.57 -17.28
CA VAL A 166 -13.30 -1.79 -17.85
C VAL A 166 -13.67 -0.31 -17.82
N ILE A 167 -12.70 0.56 -17.56
CA ILE A 167 -12.91 2.01 -17.43
C ILE A 167 -12.04 2.79 -18.43
N GLY A 168 -12.53 3.97 -18.83
CA GLY A 168 -11.83 4.85 -19.76
C GLY A 168 -11.81 4.37 -21.21
N ASP A 169 -11.19 5.16 -22.08
CA ASP A 169 -11.06 4.83 -23.50
C ASP A 169 -10.05 3.70 -23.71
N ASP A 170 -9.08 3.57 -22.79
CA ASP A 170 -8.05 2.51 -22.82
C ASP A 170 -8.52 1.20 -22.15
N ASN A 171 -9.78 1.12 -21.71
CA ASN A 171 -10.42 -0.07 -21.15
C ASN A 171 -9.61 -0.71 -19.99
N VAL A 172 -9.19 0.11 -19.03
CA VAL A 172 -8.44 -0.36 -17.85
C VAL A 172 -9.30 -1.30 -17.02
N ALA A 173 -8.83 -2.54 -16.79
CA ALA A 173 -9.58 -3.55 -16.07
C ALA A 173 -9.68 -3.26 -14.57
N VAL A 174 -10.90 -3.32 -14.03
CA VAL A 174 -11.20 -3.20 -12.61
C VAL A 174 -11.13 -4.58 -11.95
N PRO A 175 -10.20 -4.84 -11.01
CA PRO A 175 -10.14 -6.13 -10.34
C PRO A 175 -11.34 -6.38 -9.43
N SER A 176 -11.73 -7.65 -9.32
CA SER A 176 -12.71 -8.10 -8.32
C SER A 176 -12.08 -8.21 -6.92
N HIS A 177 -10.79 -8.56 -6.86
CA HIS A 177 -10.04 -8.82 -5.64
C HIS A 177 -8.62 -8.30 -5.79
N LEU A 178 -7.96 -8.05 -4.66
CA LEU A 178 -6.54 -7.74 -4.56
C LEU A 178 -5.86 -8.81 -3.73
N TYR A 179 -4.62 -9.14 -4.05
CA TYR A 179 -3.82 -10.06 -3.25
C TYR A 179 -2.57 -9.41 -2.68
N LYS A 180 -2.10 -9.96 -1.57
CA LYS A 180 -0.78 -9.67 -1.02
C LYS A 180 -0.11 -10.96 -0.54
N VAL A 181 1.13 -11.19 -0.96
CA VAL A 181 2.00 -12.23 -0.42
C VAL A 181 3.10 -11.56 0.37
N ILE A 182 3.22 -11.90 1.64
CA ILE A 182 4.20 -11.35 2.58
C ILE A 182 5.19 -12.47 2.92
N LEU A 183 6.48 -12.21 2.73
CA LEU A 183 7.58 -13.04 3.18
C LEU A 183 8.43 -12.21 4.13
N ALA A 184 8.76 -12.72 5.31
CA ALA A 184 9.54 -12.00 6.30
C ALA A 184 10.69 -12.87 6.84
N ARG A 185 11.85 -12.24 7.05
CA ARG A 185 13.05 -12.84 7.63
C ARG A 185 13.46 -12.06 8.86
N ARG A 186 13.69 -12.77 9.97
CA ARG A 186 14.07 -12.17 11.26
C ARG A 186 15.35 -11.35 11.12
N SER A 187 16.42 -11.99 10.65
CA SER A 187 17.67 -11.36 10.26
C SER A 187 18.44 -12.26 9.28
N PRO A 188 19.41 -11.74 8.51
CA PRO A 188 20.24 -12.54 7.61
C PRO A 188 21.09 -13.62 8.31
N VAL A 189 21.35 -13.45 9.61
CA VAL A 189 22.16 -14.36 10.43
C VAL A 189 21.33 -15.31 11.30
N SER A 190 20.01 -15.08 11.38
CA SER A 190 19.11 -15.94 12.15
C SER A 190 18.93 -17.29 11.47
N THR A 191 18.88 -18.34 12.28
CA THR A 191 18.49 -19.69 11.86
C THR A 191 16.98 -19.94 11.93
N GLU A 192 16.20 -18.94 12.38
CA GLU A 192 14.75 -19.05 12.39
C GLU A 192 14.21 -19.25 10.96
N PRO A 193 13.25 -20.17 10.77
CA PRO A 193 12.51 -20.30 9.53
C PRO A 193 11.90 -18.97 9.07
N LEU A 194 11.86 -18.77 7.76
CA LEU A 194 11.14 -17.65 7.15
C LEU A 194 9.65 -17.73 7.50
N ALA A 195 9.01 -16.56 7.55
CA ALA A 195 7.57 -16.44 7.78
C ALA A 195 6.86 -16.02 6.49
N LEU A 196 5.79 -16.72 6.10
CA LEU A 196 5.05 -16.45 4.86
C LEU A 196 3.54 -16.42 5.11
N GLY A 197 2.85 -15.47 4.46
CA GLY A 197 1.39 -15.45 4.37
C GLY A 197 0.92 -14.92 3.02
N ALA A 198 -0.18 -15.47 2.51
CA ALA A 198 -0.86 -15.01 1.31
C ALA A 198 -2.29 -14.61 1.67
N PHE A 199 -2.74 -13.46 1.17
CA PHE A 199 -4.02 -12.86 1.50
C PHE A 199 -4.74 -12.42 0.23
N VAL A 200 -6.06 -12.61 0.18
CA VAL A 200 -6.92 -12.17 -0.93
C VAL A 200 -8.12 -11.44 -0.36
N VAL A 201 -8.26 -10.16 -0.70
CA VAL A 201 -9.36 -9.29 -0.24
C VAL A 201 -10.22 -8.85 -1.42
N PRO A 202 -11.54 -8.73 -1.28
CA PRO A 202 -12.38 -8.17 -2.35
C PRO A 202 -12.07 -6.67 -2.55
N ASN A 203 -12.23 -6.20 -3.79
CA ASN A 203 -12.05 -4.79 -4.16
C ASN A 203 -13.34 -3.99 -3.88
N GLU A 204 -13.73 -3.98 -2.61
CA GLU A 204 -14.91 -3.29 -2.08
C GLU A 204 -14.66 -2.81 -0.64
N ALA A 205 -15.59 -2.04 -0.08
CA ALA A 205 -15.48 -1.55 1.29
C ALA A 205 -15.46 -2.72 2.31
N ILE A 206 -14.40 -2.80 3.11
CA ILE A 206 -14.28 -3.79 4.20
C ILE A 206 -14.11 -3.03 5.52
N GLY A 207 -15.00 -3.30 6.47
CA GLY A 207 -15.00 -2.66 7.79
C GLY A 207 -13.92 -3.20 8.75
N PHE A 208 -14.10 -2.91 10.04
CA PHE A 208 -13.17 -3.33 11.11
C PHE A 208 -13.47 -4.71 11.70
N GLN A 209 -14.64 -5.29 11.40
CA GLN A 209 -15.05 -6.59 11.93
C GLN A 209 -14.18 -7.74 11.40
N PRO A 210 -13.96 -7.89 10.07
CA PRO A 210 -13.19 -9.01 9.55
C PRO A 210 -11.70 -8.87 9.88
N GLN A 211 -11.12 -9.91 10.49
CA GLN A 211 -9.69 -9.99 10.77
C GLN A 211 -8.89 -10.35 9.51
N LEU A 212 -7.60 -9.99 9.48
CA LEU A 212 -6.74 -10.28 8.31
C LEU A 212 -6.68 -11.79 8.00
N THR A 213 -6.72 -12.62 9.03
CA THR A 213 -6.67 -14.09 8.93
C THR A 213 -7.88 -14.67 8.20
N GLU A 214 -9.03 -13.99 8.19
CA GLU A 214 -10.22 -14.41 7.43
C GLU A 214 -10.01 -14.33 5.92
N PHE A 215 -9.07 -13.48 5.49
CA PHE A 215 -8.67 -13.33 4.09
C PHE A 215 -7.40 -14.11 3.75
N GLN A 216 -6.88 -14.89 4.69
CA GLN A 216 -5.69 -15.72 4.46
C GLN A 216 -6.03 -16.91 3.58
N VAL A 217 -5.20 -17.16 2.57
CA VAL A 217 -5.29 -18.32 1.68
C VAL A 217 -3.96 -19.07 1.68
N SER A 218 -3.96 -20.32 1.20
CA SER A 218 -2.70 -21.02 0.94
C SER A 218 -1.95 -20.34 -0.21
N LEU A 219 -0.62 -20.42 -0.19
CA LEU A 219 0.19 -19.89 -1.29
C LEU A 219 -0.18 -20.58 -2.60
N GLN A 220 -0.41 -21.90 -2.56
CA GLN A 220 -0.75 -22.73 -3.71
C GLN A 220 -2.10 -22.34 -4.32
N ASP A 221 -3.11 -22.03 -3.50
CA ASP A 221 -4.40 -21.57 -4.00
C ASP A 221 -4.26 -20.20 -4.67
N LEU A 222 -3.52 -19.27 -4.08
CA LEU A 222 -3.27 -17.98 -4.72
C LEU A 222 -2.50 -18.12 -6.05
N GLU A 223 -1.50 -18.99 -6.11
CA GLU A 223 -0.79 -19.30 -7.36
C GLU A 223 -1.71 -19.86 -8.43
N LYS A 224 -2.63 -20.75 -8.05
CA LYS A 224 -3.65 -21.31 -8.93
C LYS A 224 -4.64 -20.23 -9.41
N LEU A 225 -5.03 -19.30 -8.54
CA LEU A 225 -5.94 -18.21 -8.89
C LEU A 225 -5.29 -17.15 -9.78
N SER A 226 -4.01 -16.85 -9.55
CA SER A 226 -3.27 -15.79 -10.25
C SER A 226 -2.52 -16.28 -11.50
N GLY A 227 -2.27 -17.58 -11.62
CA GLY A 227 -1.37 -18.13 -12.64
C GLY A 227 0.10 -17.79 -12.42
N LEU A 228 0.48 -17.39 -11.20
CA LEU A 228 1.83 -16.98 -10.85
C LEU A 228 2.57 -18.02 -10.02
N VAL A 229 3.90 -17.89 -9.97
CA VAL A 229 4.75 -18.56 -8.99
C VAL A 229 5.46 -17.49 -8.16
N PHE A 230 5.14 -17.43 -6.87
CA PHE A 230 5.73 -16.46 -5.97
C PHE A 230 7.01 -17.00 -5.34
N PHE A 231 8.03 -16.14 -5.24
CA PHE A 231 9.33 -16.48 -4.67
C PHE A 231 9.89 -17.82 -5.21
N PRO A 232 10.12 -17.96 -6.54
CA PRO A 232 10.49 -19.24 -7.14
C PRO A 232 11.85 -19.79 -6.67
N HIS A 233 12.68 -18.96 -6.03
CA HIS A 233 13.96 -19.37 -5.42
C HIS A 233 13.84 -19.76 -3.94
N LEU A 234 12.64 -19.64 -3.35
CA LEU A 234 12.39 -20.10 -1.99
C LEU A 234 12.24 -21.63 -2.00
N ASP A 235 13.08 -22.32 -1.22
CA ASP A 235 12.99 -23.76 -1.06
C ASP A 235 11.75 -24.13 -0.23
N ARG A 236 10.69 -24.57 -0.91
CA ARG A 236 9.42 -24.95 -0.27
C ARG A 236 9.47 -26.29 0.46
N THR A 237 10.57 -27.03 0.35
CA THR A 237 10.79 -28.25 1.15
C THR A 237 11.35 -27.92 2.53
N SER A 238 11.94 -26.73 2.69
CA SER A 238 12.37 -26.22 3.99
C SER A 238 11.19 -25.82 4.87
N ASP A 239 11.43 -25.70 6.17
CA ASP A 239 10.42 -25.19 7.10
C ASP A 239 10.15 -23.71 6.81
N ILE A 240 8.88 -23.40 6.52
CA ILE A 240 8.39 -22.04 6.31
C ILE A 240 7.17 -21.88 7.22
N ARG A 241 7.27 -20.98 8.20
CA ARG A 241 6.21 -20.78 9.18
C ARG A 241 5.11 -19.88 8.61
N ASN A 242 3.86 -20.15 8.98
CA ASN A 242 2.76 -19.24 8.70
C ASN A 242 3.01 -17.91 9.44
N ILE A 243 3.02 -16.78 8.72
CA ILE A 243 3.25 -15.46 9.30
C ILE A 243 2.24 -15.14 10.42
N CYS A 244 0.98 -15.55 10.29
CA CYS A 244 -0.05 -15.31 11.32
C CYS A 244 0.05 -16.24 12.54
N SER A 245 0.98 -17.20 12.52
CA SER A 245 1.31 -18.03 13.68
C SER A 245 2.54 -17.53 14.43
N VAL A 246 3.43 -16.79 13.77
CA VAL A 246 4.68 -16.26 14.35
C VAL A 246 4.64 -14.76 14.60
N ASP A 247 3.67 -14.08 13.99
CA ASP A 247 3.33 -12.68 14.15
C ASP A 247 1.81 -12.55 14.30
N THR A 248 1.30 -11.37 14.62
CA THR A 248 -0.08 -11.19 15.07
C THR A 248 -1.10 -11.24 13.95
N CYS A 249 -0.71 -10.88 12.72
CA CYS A 249 -1.65 -10.55 11.64
C CYS A 249 -2.78 -9.60 12.10
N LYS A 250 -2.52 -8.78 13.13
CA LYS A 250 -3.50 -7.84 13.68
C LYS A 250 -3.37 -6.53 12.94
N LEU A 251 -4.42 -6.14 12.24
CA LEU A 251 -4.54 -4.79 11.68
C LEU A 251 -4.92 -3.81 12.78
N LEU A 252 -4.56 -2.54 12.60
CA LEU A 252 -5.04 -1.47 13.48
C LEU A 252 -6.56 -1.51 13.61
N ASP A 253 -7.05 -1.39 14.84
CA ASP A 253 -8.47 -1.33 15.11
C ASP A 253 -9.07 0.05 14.77
N PHE A 254 -10.37 0.22 15.04
CA PHE A 254 -11.08 1.46 14.75
C PHE A 254 -10.47 2.66 15.47
N GLN A 255 -10.09 2.52 16.74
CA GLN A 255 -9.58 3.62 17.55
C GLN A 255 -8.17 3.99 17.07
N GLU A 256 -7.28 3.00 16.95
CA GLU A 256 -5.90 3.17 16.51
C GLU A 256 -5.83 3.80 15.11
N PHE A 257 -6.63 3.28 14.16
CA PHE A 257 -6.62 3.77 12.78
C PHE A 257 -7.24 5.17 12.64
N THR A 258 -8.33 5.45 13.37
CA THR A 258 -8.96 6.78 13.36
C THR A 258 -8.04 7.82 13.98
N LEU A 259 -7.34 7.48 15.06
CA LEU A 259 -6.33 8.33 15.66
C LEU A 259 -5.19 8.62 14.67
N TYR A 260 -4.62 7.58 14.04
CA TYR A 260 -3.58 7.73 13.01
C TYR A 260 -4.02 8.68 11.87
N LEU A 261 -5.20 8.47 11.30
CA LEU A 261 -5.72 9.33 10.23
C LEU A 261 -5.96 10.76 10.69
N SER A 262 -6.43 10.94 11.93
CA SER A 262 -6.68 12.26 12.51
C SER A 262 -5.36 13.00 12.73
N THR A 263 -4.32 12.33 13.24
CA THR A 263 -2.98 12.91 13.36
C THR A 263 -2.44 13.37 12.01
N ARG A 264 -2.65 12.60 10.93
CA ARG A 264 -2.24 13.02 9.57
C ARG A 264 -3.03 14.21 9.02
N LYS A 265 -4.29 14.38 9.44
CA LYS A 265 -5.12 15.54 9.04
C LYS A 265 -4.61 16.84 9.67
N ILE A 266 -3.94 16.79 10.83
CA ILE A 266 -3.34 17.96 11.48
C ILE A 266 -2.37 18.67 10.54
N GLU A 267 -1.44 17.94 9.91
CA GLU A 267 -0.43 18.54 9.01
C GLU A 267 -1.06 19.26 7.81
N GLY A 268 -2.22 18.78 7.36
CA GLY A 268 -2.97 19.36 6.24
C GLY A 268 -3.89 20.52 6.64
N ALA A 269 -4.07 20.80 7.93
CA ALA A 269 -4.92 21.89 8.41
C ALA A 269 -4.35 23.24 7.97
N ARG A 270 -5.21 24.07 7.36
CA ARG A 270 -4.86 25.40 6.82
C ARG A 270 -5.42 26.56 7.64
N SER A 271 -6.22 26.28 8.67
CA SER A 271 -6.80 27.26 9.57
C SER A 271 -7.03 26.63 10.94
N VAL A 272 -7.06 27.46 11.99
CA VAL A 272 -7.33 26.99 13.36
C VAL A 272 -8.68 26.26 13.42
N LEU A 273 -9.72 26.80 12.78
CA LEU A 273 -11.05 26.16 12.70
C LEU A 273 -10.98 24.73 12.12
N ARG A 274 -10.17 24.51 11.08
CA ARG A 274 -10.03 23.17 10.49
C ARG A 274 -9.29 22.23 11.43
N LEU A 275 -8.31 22.73 12.17
CA LEU A 275 -7.56 21.97 13.16
C LEU A 275 -8.46 21.56 14.34
N GLU A 276 -9.24 22.49 14.88
CA GLU A 276 -10.22 22.24 15.94
C GLU A 276 -11.26 21.18 15.52
N LYS A 277 -11.73 21.24 14.27
CA LYS A 277 -12.63 20.22 13.73
C LYS A 277 -12.01 18.81 13.70
N VAL A 278 -10.68 18.69 13.57
CA VAL A 278 -10.01 17.37 13.67
C VAL A 278 -10.14 16.82 15.10
N MET A 279 -9.88 17.65 16.11
CA MET A 279 -10.03 17.29 17.53
C MET A 279 -11.50 16.96 17.87
N GLU A 280 -12.44 17.77 17.39
CA GLU A 280 -13.88 17.57 17.61
C GLU A 280 -14.35 16.22 17.05
N ASN A 281 -13.97 15.89 15.80
CA ASN A 281 -14.33 14.61 15.20
C ASN A 281 -13.77 13.42 15.98
N LEU A 282 -12.54 13.54 16.53
CA LEU A 282 -11.92 12.49 17.31
C LEU A 282 -12.68 12.26 18.64
N LYS A 283 -13.04 13.35 19.33
CA LYS A 283 -13.87 13.30 20.55
C LYS A 283 -15.27 12.73 20.29
N ASN A 284 -15.90 13.13 19.19
CA ASN A 284 -17.22 12.60 18.80
C ASN A 284 -17.19 11.11 18.47
N ALA A 285 -16.02 10.59 18.04
CA ALA A 285 -15.80 9.16 17.85
C ALA A 285 -15.49 8.41 19.17
N GLY A 286 -15.46 9.11 20.31
CA GLY A 286 -15.14 8.52 21.62
C GLY A 286 -13.68 8.11 21.77
N ILE A 287 -12.76 8.75 21.03
CA ILE A 287 -11.33 8.43 21.04
C ILE A 287 -10.57 9.53 21.77
N GLU A 288 -9.80 9.14 22.77
CA GLU A 288 -8.91 10.06 23.49
C GLU A 288 -7.61 10.29 22.68
N PRO A 289 -7.16 11.54 22.53
CA PRO A 289 -5.86 11.83 21.89
C PRO A 289 -4.69 11.29 22.71
N ASP A 290 -3.69 10.72 22.04
CA ASP A 290 -2.42 10.34 22.67
C ASP A 290 -1.42 11.52 22.70
N ASP A 291 -0.30 11.32 23.42
CA ASP A 291 0.75 12.34 23.56
C ASP A 291 1.32 12.77 22.19
N TYR A 292 1.43 11.82 21.26
CA TYR A 292 1.92 12.10 19.91
C TYR A 292 0.95 13.00 19.14
N PHE A 293 -0.35 12.69 19.14
CA PHE A 293 -1.38 13.54 18.56
C PHE A 293 -1.32 14.94 19.16
N MET A 294 -1.28 15.05 20.49
CA MET A 294 -1.27 16.33 21.19
C MET A 294 -0.05 17.18 20.81
N SER A 295 1.15 16.57 20.79
CA SER A 295 2.37 17.24 20.36
C SER A 295 2.27 17.80 18.94
N ARG A 296 1.72 17.02 17.99
CA ARG A 296 1.51 17.49 16.61
C ARG A 296 0.45 18.59 16.53
N TYR A 297 -0.62 18.45 17.30
CA TYR A 297 -1.74 19.38 17.34
C TYR A 297 -1.30 20.76 17.84
N GLU A 298 -0.61 20.81 18.99
CA GLU A 298 -0.14 22.04 19.61
C GLU A 298 0.84 22.77 18.70
N LYS A 299 1.85 22.06 18.17
CA LYS A 299 2.80 22.63 17.21
C LYS A 299 2.10 23.22 15.99
N LYS A 300 1.06 22.55 15.46
CA LYS A 300 0.31 23.06 14.31
C LYS A 300 -0.55 24.26 14.65
N LEU A 301 -1.12 24.28 15.85
CA LEU A 301 -1.92 25.39 16.36
C LEU A 301 -1.09 26.67 16.46
N GLU A 302 0.13 26.58 17.01
CA GLU A 302 1.07 27.69 17.08
C GLU A 302 1.46 28.20 15.68
N GLU A 303 1.78 27.29 14.75
CA GLU A 303 2.11 27.63 13.37
C GLU A 303 0.96 28.41 12.68
N LEU A 304 -0.28 27.96 12.87
CA LEU A 304 -1.45 28.60 12.25
C LEU A 304 -1.76 29.97 12.86
N LYS A 305 -1.67 30.10 14.19
CA LYS A 305 -1.84 31.39 14.88
C LYS A 305 -0.78 32.42 14.46
N ALA A 306 0.48 32.01 14.34
CA ALA A 306 1.55 32.88 13.86
C ALA A 306 1.33 33.34 12.40
N LYS A 307 0.78 32.46 11.55
CA LYS A 307 0.40 32.80 10.17
C LYS A 307 -0.76 33.78 10.09
N GLU A 308 -1.77 33.63 10.94
CA GLU A 308 -2.90 34.56 11.02
C GLU A 308 -2.44 35.96 11.46
N GLN A 309 -1.57 36.04 12.48
CA GLN A 309 -1.03 37.32 12.97
C GLN A 309 -0.14 38.03 11.93
N SER A 310 0.70 37.30 11.20
CA SER A 310 1.54 37.87 10.13
C SER A 310 0.74 38.27 8.87
N GLY A 311 -0.34 37.55 8.55
CA GLY A 311 -1.29 37.92 7.50
C GLY A 311 -2.11 39.17 7.81
N ILE A 312 -2.30 39.51 9.09
CA ILE A 312 -2.96 40.74 9.54
C ILE A 312 -2.00 41.93 9.46
N GLN A 313 -0.69 41.75 9.75
CA GLN A 313 0.29 42.83 9.67
C GLN A 313 0.60 43.28 8.22
N THR A 314 0.48 42.38 7.24
CA THR A 314 0.70 42.68 5.81
C THR A 314 -0.51 43.34 5.12
N LYS A 315 -1.67 43.39 5.77
CA LYS A 315 -2.92 43.98 5.25
C LYS A 315 -3.28 45.35 5.83
N LYS A 316 -2.38 46.01 6.57
CA LYS A 316 -2.58 47.43 6.93
C LYS A 316 -2.42 48.30 5.67
N PRO A 317 -3.47 49.01 5.21
CA PRO A 317 -3.33 49.95 4.10
C PRO A 317 -2.61 51.21 4.58
N SER A 318 -1.73 51.73 3.72
CA SER A 318 -1.37 53.16 3.65
C SER A 318 -2.57 53.99 3.25
#